data_AF-F8CAQ1-F1
#
_entry.id   AF-F8CAQ1-F1
#
_cell.length_a   1.000
_cell.length_b   1.000
_cell.length_c   1.000
_cell.angle_alpha   90.00
_cell.angle_beta   90.00
_cell.angle_gamma   90.00
#
_symmetry.space_group_name_H-M   'P 1'
#
loop_
_entity.id
_entity.type
_entity.pdbx_description
1 polymer ?
#
loop_
_entity_poly.entity_id
_entity_poly.type
_entity_poly.pdbx_seq_one_letter_code
_entity_poly.pdbx_strand_id
1 'polypeptide(L)'
;MHSFQGMRPARSPAELGLTAYDRRKLERALRQSRDARHFRRLLAIKLIAEGKAPGEAAHLAALSRPAVYFWLERYLTERTASALVDAPRS
;
A
#
# COMPACT_ATOMS: atom_id res chain seq x y z
N MET A 1 -3.85 -24.94 4.89
CA MET A 1 -2.67 -24.60 4.06
C MET A 1 -3.16 -23.91 2.80
N HIS A 2 -3.06 -22.58 2.70
CA HIS A 2 -3.40 -21.89 1.46
C HIS A 2 -2.20 -21.98 0.51
N SER A 3 -2.31 -22.84 -0.50
CA SER A 3 -1.35 -22.97 -1.58
C SER A 3 -1.35 -21.70 -2.43
N PHE A 4 -0.27 -20.91 -2.37
CA PHE A 4 -0.02 -19.81 -3.30
C PHE A 4 0.54 -20.38 -4.62
N GLN A 5 -0.31 -21.03 -5.40
CA GLN A 5 0.06 -21.65 -6.67
C GLN A 5 0.16 -20.57 -7.76
N GLY A 6 1.35 -20.43 -8.36
CA GLY A 6 1.60 -19.60 -9.55
C GLY A 6 2.57 -18.44 -9.32
N MET A 7 3.82 -18.74 -8.97
CA MET A 7 4.86 -17.74 -8.71
C MET A 7 5.40 -17.12 -10.02
N ARG A 8 4.60 -16.27 -10.67
CA ARG A 8 5.22 -15.12 -11.34
C ARG A 8 5.89 -14.32 -10.23
N PRO A 9 7.19 -13.96 -10.33
CA PRO A 9 7.80 -13.10 -9.33
C PRO A 9 6.89 -11.87 -9.22
N ALA A 10 6.41 -11.60 -8.00
CA ALA A 10 5.67 -10.39 -7.75
C ALA A 10 6.54 -9.23 -8.24
N ARG A 11 5.95 -8.30 -9.01
CA ARG A 11 6.66 -7.11 -9.45
C ARG A 11 7.36 -6.49 -8.24
N SER A 12 8.65 -6.24 -8.37
CA SER A 12 9.44 -5.56 -7.37
C SER A 12 8.81 -4.21 -7.01
N PRO A 13 9.09 -3.66 -5.82
CA PRO A 13 8.62 -2.33 -5.46
C PRO A 13 8.94 -1.28 -6.52
N ALA A 14 10.14 -1.36 -7.13
CA ALA A 14 10.60 -0.46 -8.16
C ALA A 14 9.78 -0.58 -9.46
N GLU A 15 9.44 -1.80 -9.89
CA GLU A 15 8.53 -2.03 -11.03
C GLU A 15 7.10 -1.52 -10.77
N LEU A 16 6.72 -1.38 -9.51
CA LEU A 16 5.47 -0.76 -9.07
C LEU A 16 5.64 0.75 -8.78
N GLY A 17 6.78 1.34 -9.09
CA GLY A 17 7.05 2.78 -8.95
C GLY A 17 7.35 3.24 -7.52
N LEU A 18 7.56 2.33 -6.57
CA LEU A 18 7.89 2.65 -5.19
C LEU A 18 9.41 2.62 -4.96
N THR A 19 9.87 3.55 -4.13
CA THR A 19 11.29 3.71 -3.78
C THR A 19 11.53 3.40 -2.30
N ALA A 20 12.80 3.23 -1.92
CA ALA A 20 13.20 3.12 -0.52
C ALA A 20 12.86 4.39 0.30
N TYR A 21 12.71 5.55 -0.37
CA TYR A 21 12.25 6.79 0.26
C TYR A 21 10.75 6.73 0.57
N ASP A 22 9.93 6.21 -0.37
CA ASP A 22 8.49 5.99 -0.14
C ASP A 22 8.26 5.08 1.07
N ARG A 23 9.02 3.98 1.16
CA ARG A 23 8.95 3.08 2.32
C ARG A 23 9.13 3.82 3.64
N ARG A 24 10.20 4.62 3.77
CA ARG A 24 10.52 5.39 4.99
C ARG A 24 9.44 6.44 5.30
N LYS A 25 8.91 7.10 4.26
CA LYS A 25 7.82 8.09 4.38
C LYS A 25 6.54 7.43 4.92
N LEU A 26 6.14 6.30 4.35
CA LEU A 26 4.95 5.55 4.75
C LEU A 26 5.08 4.99 6.18
N GLU A 27 6.27 4.52 6.54
CA GLU A 27 6.57 4.05 7.89
C GLU A 27 6.42 5.15 8.94
N ARG A 28 6.91 6.37 8.64
CA ARG A 28 6.73 7.54 9.51
C ARG A 28 5.25 7.91 9.64
N ALA A 29 4.50 7.91 8.54
CA ALA A 29 3.08 8.24 8.55
C ALA A 29 2.24 7.21 9.32
N LEU A 30 2.57 5.91 9.23
CA LEU A 30 1.92 4.85 10.01
C LEU A 30 2.01 5.10 11.51
N ARG A 31 3.20 5.49 12.00
CA ARG A 31 3.40 5.81 13.42
C ARG A 31 2.58 7.01 13.90
N GLN A 32 2.15 7.88 12.99
CA GLN A 32 1.41 9.10 13.30
C GLN A 32 -0.10 8.97 13.06
N SER A 33 -0.53 7.97 12.28
CA SER A 33 -1.93 7.79 11.91
C SER A 33 -2.75 7.27 13.11
N ARG A 34 -3.82 7.99 13.43
CA ARG A 34 -4.80 7.62 14.46
C ARG A 34 -6.10 7.07 13.88
N ASP A 35 -6.31 7.24 12.57
CA ASP A 35 -7.48 6.75 11.87
C ASP A 35 -7.23 5.34 11.33
N ALA A 36 -8.11 4.40 11.67
CA ALA A 36 -7.93 3.00 11.31
C ALA A 36 -7.99 2.76 9.80
N ARG A 37 -8.78 3.54 9.04
CA ARG A 37 -8.88 3.39 7.58
C ARG A 37 -7.60 3.90 6.91
N HIS A 38 -7.11 5.05 7.34
CA HIS A 38 -5.86 5.65 6.89
C HIS A 38 -4.67 4.74 7.22
N PHE A 39 -4.63 4.19 8.43
CA PHE A 39 -3.61 3.22 8.84
C PHE A 39 -3.57 2.00 7.91
N ARG A 40 -4.73 1.37 7.62
CA ARG A 40 -4.80 0.21 6.72
C ARG A 40 -4.29 0.53 5.31
N ARG A 41 -4.63 1.71 4.78
CA ARG A 41 -4.17 2.14 3.45
C ARG A 41 -2.65 2.38 3.44
N LEU A 42 -2.13 3.06 4.45
CA LEU A 42 -0.68 3.26 4.61
C LEU A 42 0.06 1.91 4.75
N LEU A 43 -0.51 0.97 5.51
CA LEU A 43 0.06 -0.34 5.73
C LEU A 43 0.14 -1.13 4.42
N ALA A 44 -0.93 -1.12 3.61
CA ALA A 44 -0.94 -1.78 2.32
C ALA A 44 0.19 -1.28 1.41
N ILE A 45 0.35 0.04 1.26
CA ILE A 45 1.39 0.59 0.37
C ILE A 45 2.79 0.35 0.94
N LYS A 46 2.97 0.43 2.27
CA LYS A 46 4.25 0.09 2.91
C LYS A 46 4.64 -1.36 2.63
N LEU A 47 3.71 -2.31 2.76
CA LEU A 47 3.98 -3.73 2.52
C LEU A 47 4.42 -3.98 1.06
N ILE A 48 3.81 -3.29 0.10
CA ILE A 48 4.27 -3.34 -1.30
C ILE A 48 5.66 -2.73 -1.44
N ALA A 49 5.95 -1.62 -0.75
CA ALA A 49 7.29 -1.01 -0.73
C ALA A 49 8.35 -1.92 -0.07
N GLU A 50 7.93 -2.88 0.76
CA GLU A 50 8.77 -3.92 1.36
C GLU A 50 8.89 -5.18 0.47
N GLY A 51 8.24 -5.20 -0.68
CA GLY A 51 8.31 -6.30 -1.65
C GLY A 51 7.19 -7.33 -1.54
N LYS A 52 6.15 -7.08 -0.74
CA LYS A 52 4.97 -7.95 -0.71
C LYS A 52 4.16 -7.79 -2.00
N ALA A 53 3.62 -8.90 -2.48
CA ALA A 53 2.70 -8.86 -3.62
C ALA A 53 1.43 -8.05 -3.25
N PRO A 54 0.81 -7.31 -4.18
CA PRO A 54 -0.41 -6.54 -3.88
C PRO A 54 -1.55 -7.36 -3.27
N GLY A 55 -1.66 -8.65 -3.62
CA GLY A 55 -2.64 -9.56 -3.01
C GLY A 55 -2.34 -9.90 -1.55
N GLU A 56 -1.08 -10.13 -1.20
CA GLU A 56 -0.64 -10.38 0.17
C GLU A 56 -0.78 -9.10 1.01
N ALA A 57 -0.40 -7.95 0.46
CA ALA A 57 -0.57 -6.64 1.10
C ALA A 57 -2.05 -6.34 1.37
N ALA A 58 -2.96 -6.66 0.44
CA ALA A 58 -4.39 -6.50 0.63
C ALA A 58 -4.91 -7.34 1.81
N HIS A 59 -4.51 -8.60 1.89
CA HIS A 59 -4.89 -9.50 2.98
C HIS A 59 -4.39 -8.98 4.34
N LEU A 60 -3.10 -8.65 4.45
CA LEU A 60 -2.49 -8.18 5.69
C LEU A 60 -3.04 -6.82 6.15
N ALA A 61 -3.45 -5.97 5.21
CA ALA A 61 -4.01 -4.66 5.51
C ALA A 61 -5.55 -4.65 5.68
N ALA A 62 -6.22 -5.80 5.59
CA ALA A 62 -7.68 -5.91 5.60
C ALA A 62 -8.36 -5.00 4.55
N LEU A 63 -7.82 -5.00 3.32
CA LEU A 63 -8.35 -4.29 2.15
C LEU A 63 -8.66 -5.28 1.03
N SER A 64 -9.52 -4.86 0.10
CA SER A 64 -9.71 -5.59 -1.15
C SER A 64 -8.53 -5.32 -2.11
N ARG A 65 -8.23 -6.27 -3.00
CA ARG A 65 -7.20 -6.09 -4.04
C ARG A 65 -7.45 -4.85 -4.92
N PRO A 66 -8.69 -4.57 -5.39
CA PRO A 66 -8.97 -3.35 -6.14
C PRO A 66 -8.67 -2.07 -5.36
N ALA A 67 -9.01 -2.04 -4.05
CA ALA A 67 -8.71 -0.88 -3.22
C ALA A 67 -7.20 -0.64 -3.11
N VAL A 68 -6.38 -1.69 -2.99
CA VAL A 68 -4.93 -1.57 -2.95
C VAL A 68 -4.38 -0.94 -4.23
N TYR A 69 -4.83 -1.38 -5.41
CA TYR A 69 -4.39 -0.77 -6.68
C TYR A 69 -4.82 0.69 -6.79
N PHE A 70 -6.06 1.01 -6.44
CA PHE A 70 -6.54 2.40 -6.41
C PHE A 70 -5.68 3.31 -5.52
N TRP A 71 -5.39 2.87 -4.29
CA TRP A 71 -4.57 3.65 -3.36
C TRP A 71 -3.09 3.72 -3.78
N LEU A 72 -2.59 2.66 -4.42
CA LEU A 72 -1.24 2.66 -4.99
C LEU A 72 -1.12 3.70 -6.09
N GLU A 73 -2.02 3.70 -7.07
CA GLU A 73 -2.03 4.69 -8.14
C GLU A 73 -2.09 6.11 -7.58
N ARG A 74 -3.03 6.37 -6.66
CA ARG A 74 -3.15 7.69 -6.02
C ARG A 74 -1.89 8.11 -5.27
N TYR A 75 -1.26 7.21 -4.52
CA TYR A 75 -0.01 7.49 -3.83
C TYR A 75 1.13 7.78 -4.81
N LEU A 76 1.22 7.06 -5.93
CA LEU A 76 2.25 7.28 -6.94
C LEU A 76 2.09 8.63 -7.65
N THR A 77 0.85 9.08 -7.85
CA THR A 77 0.52 10.40 -8.41
C THR A 77 0.89 11.53 -7.44
N GLU A 78 0.45 11.46 -6.18
CA GLU A 78 0.61 12.57 -5.24
C GLU A 78 1.93 12.51 -4.45
N ARG A 79 2.53 11.33 -4.29
CA ARG A 79 3.74 11.07 -3.48
C ARG A 79 3.65 11.56 -2.04
N THR A 80 2.45 11.65 -1.48
CA THR A 80 2.21 12.04 -0.09
C THR A 80 1.42 10.98 0.67
N ALA A 81 1.71 10.83 1.97
CA ALA A 81 0.95 9.93 2.84
C ALA A 81 -0.48 10.44 3.12
N SER A 82 -0.69 11.76 3.04
CA SER A 82 -2.00 12.41 3.16
C SER A 82 -2.92 12.07 1.98
N ALA A 83 -2.39 11.72 0.81
CA ALA A 83 -3.17 11.26 -0.35
C ALA A 83 -4.03 10.02 -0.04
N LEU A 84 -3.70 9.27 1.01
CA LEU A 84 -4.38 8.04 1.40
C LEU A 84 -5.57 8.26 2.33
N VAL A 85 -6.03 9.50 2.47
CA VAL A 85 -7.31 9.83 3.13
C VAL A 85 -8.42 9.93 2.09
N ASP A 86 -9.66 9.70 2.50
CA ASP A 86 -10.80 9.95 1.61
C ASP A 86 -10.84 11.45 1.28
N ALA A 87 -11.10 11.78 0.02
CA ALA A 87 -11.47 13.15 -0.30
C ALA A 87 -12.78 13.46 0.46
N PRO A 88 -12.97 14.69 0.97
CA PRO A 88 -14.26 15.10 1.49
C PRO A 88 -15.31 14.81 0.41
N ARG A 89 -16.29 13.96 0.74
CA ARG A 89 -17.46 13.80 -0.14
C ARG A 89 -18.28 15.07 0.04
N SER A 90 -18.50 15.80 -1.04
CA SER A 90 -19.45 16.92 -1.08
C SER A 90 -20.88 16.40 -0.99
#